data_AF-A0A6S6LUW5-F1
#
_entry.id   AF-A0A6S6LUW5-F1
#
_cell.length_a   1.000
_cell.length_b   1.000
_cell.length_c   1.000
_cell.angle_alpha   90.00
_cell.angle_beta   90.00
_cell.angle_gamma   90.00
#
_symmetry.space_group_name_H-M   'P 1'
#
loop_
_entity.id
_entity.type
_entity.pdbx_description
1 polymer ?
#
loop_
_entity_poly.entity_id
_entity_poly.type
_entity_poly.pdbx_seq_one_letter_code
_entity_poly.pdbx_strand_id
1 'polypeptide(L)' 'MESYFTSKSIPFTCRDIRTDREALREWRDRYHGDIVPLTVFDGGKVVVDGGDIPAIERALRQLSSK' A
#
# COMPACT_ATOMS: atom_id res chain seq x y z
N MET A 1 2.59 -3.60 -9.75
CA MET A 1 2.29 -2.49 -8.82
C MET A 1 3.45 -1.51 -8.73
N GLU A 2 4.66 -1.96 -8.39
CA GLU A 2 5.85 -1.09 -8.28
C GLU A 2 6.10 -0.26 -9.56
N SER A 3 5.97 -0.86 -10.75
CA SER A 3 6.09 -0.16 -12.03
C SER A 3 5.09 1.00 -12.20
N TYR A 4 3.90 0.93 -11.58
CA TYR A 4 2.94 2.02 -11.60
C TYR A 4 3.47 3.21 -10.79
N PHE A 5 3.88 2.98 -9.55
CA PHE A 5 4.44 4.03 -8.68
C PHE A 5 5.70 4.65 -9.29
N THR A 6 6.59 3.81 -9.85
CA THR A 6 7.78 4.28 -10.57
C THR A 6 7.42 5.13 -11.78
N SER A 7 6.52 4.67 -12.66
CA SER A 7 6.16 5.42 -13.88
C SER A 7 5.43 6.75 -13.58
N LYS A 8 4.72 6.83 -12.47
CA LYS A 8 4.08 8.06 -11.98
C LYS A 8 5.00 8.93 -11.14
N SER A 9 6.25 8.54 -10.91
CA SER A 9 7.20 9.22 -10.03
C SER A 9 6.64 9.45 -8.61
N ILE A 10 5.82 8.51 -8.12
CA ILE A 10 5.26 8.55 -6.77
C ILE A 10 6.25 7.84 -5.85
N PRO A 11 6.76 8.49 -4.78
CA PRO A 11 7.62 7.84 -3.80
C PRO A 11 6.89 6.67 -3.13
N PHE A 12 7.54 5.52 -3.05
CA PHE A 12 7.00 4.33 -2.37
C PHE A 12 8.11 3.52 -1.72
N THR A 13 7.72 2.65 -0.79
CA THR A 13 8.58 1.62 -0.22
C THR A 13 7.89 0.28 -0.41
N CYS A 14 8.62 -0.70 -0.95
CA CYS A 14 8.15 -2.08 -1.07
C CYS A 14 8.71 -2.89 0.10
N ARG A 15 7.84 -3.63 0.81
CA ARG A 15 8.22 -4.53 1.90
C ARG A 15 7.67 -5.92 1.63
N ASP A 16 8.54 -6.92 1.53
CA ASP A 16 8.15 -8.31 1.29
C ASP A 16 7.96 -9.04 2.63
N ILE A 17 6.71 -9.38 2.95
CA ILE A 17 6.36 -10.07 4.20
C ILE A 17 6.99 -11.48 4.33
N ARG A 18 7.56 -12.03 3.26
CA ARG A 18 8.28 -13.32 3.30
C ARG A 18 9.69 -13.16 3.87
N THR A 19 10.30 -11.99 3.74
CA THR A 19 11.68 -11.73 4.15
C THR A 19 11.78 -10.69 5.27
N ASP A 20 10.78 -9.81 5.40
CA ASP A 20 10.66 -8.80 6.44
C ASP A 20 9.66 -9.24 7.54
N ARG A 21 10.21 -9.64 8.69
CA ARG A 21 9.40 -10.08 9.85
C ARG A 21 8.60 -8.95 10.49
N GLU A 22 9.09 -7.72 10.42
CA GLU A 22 8.37 -6.57 10.98
C GLU A 22 7.17 -6.23 10.09
N ALA A 23 7.36 -6.23 8.77
CA ALA A 23 6.27 -6.05 7.82
C ALA A 23 5.22 -7.17 7.94
N LEU A 24 5.64 -8.43 8.14
CA LEU A 24 4.72 -9.54 8.38
C LEU A 24 3.89 -9.33 9.65
N ARG A 25 4.54 -8.90 10.74
CA ARG A 25 3.84 -8.63 12.02
C ARG A 25 2.85 -7.49 11.86
N GLU A 26 3.26 -6.39 11.22
CA GLU A 26 2.37 -5.26 10.94
C GLU A 26 1.18 -5.69 10.06
N TRP A 27 1.44 -6.43 8.98
CA TRP A 27 0.41 -6.94 8.08
C TRP A 27 -0.62 -7.81 8.80
N ARG A 28 -0.18 -8.73 9.65
CA ARG A 28 -1.07 -9.60 10.41
C ARG A 28 -1.83 -8.87 11.50
N ASP A 29 -1.14 -8.04 12.29
CA ASP A 29 -1.70 -7.48 13.52
C ASP A 29 -2.51 -6.20 13.25
N ARG A 30 -2.09 -5.39 12.28
CA ARG A 30 -2.70 -4.09 11.96
C ARG A 30 -3.65 -4.13 10.77
N TYR A 31 -3.31 -4.92 9.75
CA TYR A 31 -4.12 -5.09 8.54
C TYR A 31 -4.75 -6.49 8.49
N HIS A 32 -4.91 -7.13 9.64
CA HIS A 32 -5.65 -8.39 9.84
C HIS A 32 -5.27 -9.58 8.94
N GLY A 33 -4.11 -9.54 8.30
CA GLY A 33 -3.73 -10.54 7.32
C GLY A 33 -4.48 -10.43 5.99
N ASP A 34 -4.84 -9.22 5.58
CA ASP A 34 -5.55 -8.93 4.32
C ASP A 34 -4.77 -9.34 3.06
N ILE A 35 -5.42 -9.26 1.91
CA ILE A 35 -4.86 -9.75 0.63
C ILE A 35 -3.60 -8.96 0.22
N VAL A 36 -2.56 -9.69 -0.18
CA VAL A 36 -1.38 -9.13 -0.86
C VAL A 36 -1.58 -9.10 -2.39
N PRO A 37 -1.12 -8.07 -3.11
CA PRO A 37 -0.40 -6.91 -2.61
C PRO A 37 -1.30 -5.91 -1.88
N LEU A 38 -0.81 -5.38 -0.75
CA LEU A 38 -1.48 -4.38 0.08
C LEU A 38 -0.79 -3.03 -0.09
N THR A 39 -1.53 -1.99 -0.47
CA THR A 39 -1.00 -0.63 -0.56
C THR A 39 -1.49 0.20 0.62
N VAL A 40 -0.55 0.78 1.35
CA VAL A 40 -0.84 1.55 2.57
C VAL A 40 -0.42 3.00 2.34
N PHE A 41 -1.33 3.95 2.54
CA PHE A 41 -1.06 5.38 2.44
C PHE A 41 -1.16 6.08 3.80
N ASP A 42 -0.36 7.15 3.95
CA ASP A 42 -0.37 8.06 5.11
C ASP A 42 -0.35 7.29 6.45
N GLY A 43 0.60 6.34 6.55
CA GLY A 43 0.81 5.54 7.75
C GLY A 43 -0.35 4.63 8.14
N GLY A 44 -1.25 4.27 7.21
CA GLY A 44 -2.39 3.38 7.47
C GLY A 44 -3.75 4.08 7.52
N LYS A 45 -3.84 5.36 7.16
CA LYS A 45 -5.14 6.07 7.08
C LYS A 45 -5.98 5.61 5.89
N VAL A 46 -5.33 5.19 4.80
CA VAL A 46 -6.01 4.60 3.64
C VAL A 46 -5.25 3.33 3.25
N VAL A 47 -6.00 2.24 3.08
CA VAL A 47 -5.49 0.93 2.72
C VAL A 47 -6.24 0.46 1.46
N VAL A 48 -5.49 -0.06 0.49
CA VAL A 48 -6.03 -0.59 -0.77
C VAL A 48 -5.48 -1.99 -1.01
N ASP A 49 -6.40 -2.95 -1.10
CA ASP A 49 -6.07 -4.37 -1.25
C ASP A 49 -5.97 -4.78 -2.73
N GLY A 50 -5.22 -5.86 -2.98
CA GLY A 50 -5.22 -6.57 -4.27
C GLY A 50 -4.60 -5.81 -5.46
N GLY A 51 -4.07 -4.60 -5.23
CA GLY A 51 -3.43 -3.80 -6.25
C GLY A 51 -4.34 -3.23 -7.34
N ASP A 52 -5.58 -2.91 -6.97
CA ASP A 52 -6.51 -2.16 -7.80
C ASP A 52 -5.97 -0.73 -8.08
N ILE A 53 -5.49 -0.51 -9.31
CA ILE A 53 -4.95 0.78 -9.76
C ILE A 53 -6.01 1.90 -9.69
N PRO A 54 -7.25 1.73 -10.22
CA PRO A 54 -8.33 2.68 -9.98
C PRO A 54 -8.55 3.04 -8.51
N ALA A 55 -8.51 2.07 -7.59
CA ALA A 55 -8.65 2.34 -6.15
C ALA A 55 -7.46 3.13 -5.60
N ILE A 56 -6.24 2.80 -6.01
CA ILE A 56 -5.01 3.56 -5.70
C ILE A 56 -5.14 5.02 -6.18
N GLU A 57 -5.62 5.24 -7.41
CA GLU A 57 -5.81 6.59 -7.95
C GLU A 57 -6.86 7.39 -7.18
N ARG A 58 -7.96 6.76 -6.77
CA ARG A 58 -8.96 7.39 -5.91
C ARG A 58 -8.37 7.77 -4.55
N ALA A 59 -7.61 6.88 -3.93
CA ALA A 59 -6.94 7.14 -2.65
C ALA A 59 -5.97 8.32 -2.75
N LEU A 60 -5.14 8.37 -3.79
CA LEU A 60 -4.20 9.47 -4.02
C LEU A 60 -4.92 10.82 -4.20
N ARG A 61 -6.03 10.86 -4.95
CA ARG A 61 -6.83 12.09 -5.11
C ARG A 61 -7.41 12.58 -3.79
N GLN A 62 -7.90 11.67 -2.95
CA GLN A 62 -8.45 12.02 -1.63
C GLN A 62 -7.38 12.61 -0.71
N LEU A 63 -6.16 12.06 -0.74
CA LEU A 63 -5.05 12.53 0.09
C LEU A 63 -4.47 13.87 -0.38
N SER A 64 -4.47 14.14 -1.68
CA SER A 64 -4.01 15.41 -2.27
C SER A 64 -4.97 16.58 -2.03
N SER A 65 -6.24 16.28 -1.70
CA SER A 65 -7.28 17.30 -1.47
C SER A 65 -7.33 17.82 -0.02
N LYS A 66 -6.38 17.43 0.84
CA LYS A 66 -6.25 17.87 2.24
C LYS A 66 -5.05 18.78 2.41
#